data_AF-A0A928RP15-F1
#
_entry.id   AF-A0A928RP15-F1
#
_cell.length_a   1.000
_cell.length_b   1.000
_cell.length_c   1.000
_cell.angle_alpha   90.00
_cell.angle_beta   90.00
_cell.angle_gamma   90.00
#
_symmetry.space_group_name_H-M   'P 1'
#
loop_
_entity.id
_entity.type
_entity.pdbx_description
1 polymer ?
#
loop_
_entity_poly.entity_id
_entity_poly.type
_entity_poly.pdbx_seq_one_letter_code
_entity_poly.pdbx_strand_id
1 'polypeptide(L)'
;MEQITFTGDNKNLFSRRLIENVDAKLSIIVPETHTAIFIKDGQMLQTLSSGKYKITEFVDIKTEANCSLELLFMSKTAKLRLLWGTASKILAFDRQLKENYHIGLSGDFEVQIGDPRKCYLYLVGAEQNLTADGLQERLMSKVVSVVEQEVLSYIDTKQILFNQIILHKKEMSAQVLNKLSQKLMNEYGITVFSFNIANIIIDEEDLQNMTTSYKGGSTQVCKSCQTALAPNSKFCHNCGKKVSQSKLCPKCKSENVDDSKFCTSCGSSFVEEE
;
A
#
# COMPACT_ATOMS: atom_id res chain seq x y z
N MET A 1 -1.12 33.01 -36.03
CA MET A 1 -0.92 31.55 -36.13
C MET A 1 -1.81 30.94 -35.07
N GLU A 2 -2.74 30.08 -35.46
CA GLU A 2 -3.58 29.35 -34.52
C GLU A 2 -2.74 28.28 -33.82
N GLN A 3 -2.88 28.18 -32.50
CA GLN A 3 -2.06 27.28 -31.67
C GLN A 3 -2.96 26.45 -30.77
N ILE A 4 -2.69 25.15 -30.73
CA ILE A 4 -3.31 24.22 -29.79
C ILE A 4 -2.26 23.86 -28.75
N THR A 5 -2.59 24.14 -27.49
CA THR A 5 -1.77 23.77 -26.33
C THR A 5 -2.68 23.24 -25.23
N PHE A 6 -2.07 22.67 -24.19
CA PHE A 6 -2.78 22.31 -22.97
C PHE A 6 -3.36 23.57 -22.30
N THR A 7 -4.65 23.51 -21.97
CA THR A 7 -5.39 24.59 -21.28
C THR A 7 -6.16 24.07 -20.05
N GLY A 8 -5.93 22.82 -19.65
CA GLY A 8 -6.60 22.18 -18.52
C GLY A 8 -5.99 22.56 -17.16
N ASP A 9 -6.57 22.01 -16.08
CA ASP A 9 -5.98 22.11 -14.75
C ASP A 9 -4.99 20.96 -14.49
N ASN A 10 -4.07 21.17 -13.54
CA ASN A 10 -3.12 20.14 -13.13
C ASN A 10 -3.72 19.11 -12.15
N LYS A 11 -5.04 19.12 -11.91
CA LYS A 11 -5.69 18.19 -10.97
C LYS A 11 -6.07 16.88 -11.65
N ASN A 12 -6.21 16.90 -12.97
CA ASN A 12 -6.49 15.72 -13.77
C ASN A 12 -5.20 15.13 -14.35
N LEU A 13 -5.14 13.80 -14.47
CA LEU A 13 -4.00 13.11 -15.08
C LEU A 13 -3.94 13.33 -16.60
N PHE A 14 -5.08 13.61 -17.24
CA PHE A 14 -5.13 13.96 -18.65
C PHE A 14 -6.23 14.96 -19.01
N SER A 15 -6.13 15.54 -20.20
CA SER A 15 -7.13 16.38 -20.84
C SER A 15 -7.23 16.05 -22.33
N ARG A 16 -8.45 15.75 -22.80
CA ARG A 16 -8.74 15.46 -24.21
C ARG A 16 -9.19 16.73 -24.93
N ARG A 17 -8.70 16.95 -26.15
CA ARG A 17 -9.06 18.07 -27.01
C ARG A 17 -9.31 17.61 -28.44
N LEU A 18 -10.50 17.88 -28.95
CA LEU A 18 -10.84 17.68 -30.37
C LEU A 18 -10.28 18.84 -31.21
N ILE A 19 -9.86 18.54 -32.43
CA ILE A 19 -9.43 19.54 -33.41
C ILE A 19 -10.53 19.65 -34.47
N GLU A 20 -11.38 20.66 -34.33
CA GLU A 20 -12.55 20.85 -35.20
C GLU A 20 -12.19 21.48 -36.56
N ASN A 21 -11.21 22.41 -36.58
CA ASN A 21 -10.79 23.12 -37.79
C ASN A 21 -9.30 22.84 -38.07
N VAL A 22 -9.04 22.07 -39.13
CA VAL A 22 -7.67 21.68 -39.53
C VAL A 22 -7.13 22.67 -40.57
N ASP A 23 -6.30 23.63 -40.13
CA ASP A 23 -5.58 24.58 -41.00
C ASP A 23 -4.08 24.19 -41.08
N ALA A 24 -3.47 24.29 -42.26
CA ALA A 24 -2.04 24.01 -42.48
C ALA A 24 -1.09 24.87 -41.62
N LYS A 25 -1.55 26.01 -41.13
CA LYS A 25 -0.80 26.92 -40.25
C LYS A 25 -0.94 26.56 -38.76
N LEU A 26 -1.79 25.58 -38.42
CA LEU A 26 -2.02 25.13 -37.06
C LEU A 26 -0.74 24.51 -36.48
N SER A 27 -0.38 24.92 -35.27
CA SER A 27 0.73 24.34 -34.52
C SER A 27 0.23 23.73 -33.21
N ILE A 28 0.76 22.56 -32.87
CA ILE A 28 0.56 21.90 -31.59
C ILE A 28 1.75 22.24 -30.69
N ILE A 29 1.47 22.70 -29.48
CA ILE A 29 2.47 22.97 -28.46
C ILE A 29 2.24 22.01 -27.31
N VAL A 30 3.26 21.21 -27.00
CA VAL A 30 3.27 20.31 -25.86
C VAL A 30 4.18 20.90 -24.79
N PRO A 31 3.64 21.33 -23.62
CA PRO A 31 4.45 21.85 -22.53
C PRO A 31 5.47 20.84 -22.00
N GLU A 32 6.55 21.29 -21.35
CA GLU A 32 7.53 20.41 -20.71
C GLU A 32 6.90 19.44 -19.70
N THR A 33 5.91 19.92 -18.96
CA THR A 33 5.15 19.18 -17.95
C THR A 33 4.20 18.14 -18.53
N HIS A 34 4.06 18.05 -19.85
CA HIS A 34 3.08 17.19 -20.51
C HIS A 34 3.70 16.35 -21.63
N THR A 35 3.04 15.23 -21.90
CA THR A 35 3.15 14.47 -23.14
C THR A 35 1.81 14.60 -23.84
N ALA A 36 1.76 14.56 -25.17
CA ALA A 36 0.49 14.48 -25.89
C ALA A 36 0.40 13.18 -26.71
N ILE A 37 -0.75 12.54 -26.74
CA ILE A 37 -1.04 11.44 -27.68
C ILE A 37 -1.88 12.02 -28.82
N PHE A 38 -1.39 11.86 -30.03
CA PHE A 38 -2.09 12.26 -31.25
C PHE A 38 -2.90 11.08 -31.78
N ILE A 39 -4.21 11.28 -31.90
CA ILE A 39 -5.17 10.27 -32.30
C ILE A 39 -5.85 10.75 -33.59
N LYS A 40 -5.92 9.86 -34.58
CA LYS A 40 -6.61 10.11 -35.84
C LYS A 40 -7.60 8.98 -36.10
N ASP A 41 -8.85 9.33 -36.34
CA ASP A 41 -9.94 8.39 -36.62
C ASP A 41 -10.03 7.26 -35.57
N GLY A 42 -9.84 7.63 -34.30
CA GLY A 42 -9.82 6.71 -33.16
C GLY A 42 -8.55 5.86 -33.01
N GLN A 43 -7.58 6.00 -33.91
CA GLN A 43 -6.30 5.30 -33.85
C GLN A 43 -5.20 6.20 -33.30
N MET A 44 -4.49 5.71 -32.28
CA MET A 44 -3.31 6.40 -31.76
C MET A 44 -2.16 6.30 -32.76
N LEU A 45 -1.78 7.44 -33.33
CA LEU A 45 -0.67 7.54 -34.29
C LEU A 45 0.67 7.67 -33.58
N GLN A 46 0.80 8.67 -32.70
CA GLN A 46 2.09 9.02 -32.12
C GLN A 46 1.96 9.63 -30.72
N THR A 47 2.99 9.42 -29.91
CA THR A 47 3.20 10.11 -28.64
C THR A 47 4.22 11.25 -28.84
N LEU A 48 3.80 12.47 -28.56
CA LEU A 48 4.56 13.70 -28.73
C LEU A 48 5.21 14.12 -27.42
N SER A 49 6.53 14.30 -27.42
CA SER A 49 7.26 14.92 -26.31
C SER A 49 7.01 16.43 -26.27
N SER A 50 7.54 17.11 -25.26
CA SER A 50 7.47 18.57 -25.18
C SER A 50 8.13 19.23 -26.40
N GLY A 51 7.50 20.26 -26.94
CA GLY A 51 7.95 20.92 -28.15
C GLY A 51 6.82 21.54 -28.95
N LYS A 52 7.15 22.03 -30.14
CA LYS A 52 6.22 22.61 -31.10
C LYS A 52 6.22 21.78 -32.38
N TYR A 53 5.04 21.37 -32.83
CA TYR A 53 4.84 20.52 -33.99
C TYR A 53 3.85 21.17 -34.94
N LYS A 54 4.04 21.02 -36.25
CA LYS A 54 3.04 21.45 -37.24
C LYS A 54 2.04 20.34 -37.47
N ILE A 55 0.77 20.68 -37.67
CA ILE A 55 -0.26 19.67 -37.94
C ILE A 55 0.03 18.88 -39.23
N THR A 56 0.68 19.53 -40.21
CA THR A 56 1.04 18.92 -41.50
C THR A 56 2.12 17.84 -41.40
N GLU A 57 2.73 17.66 -40.22
CA GLU A 57 3.62 16.52 -39.95
C GLU A 57 2.84 15.21 -39.74
N PHE A 58 1.54 15.29 -39.43
CA PHE A 58 0.71 14.14 -39.07
C PHE A 58 -0.46 13.89 -40.02
N VAL A 59 -0.89 14.91 -40.76
CA VAL A 59 -2.08 14.85 -41.63
C VAL A 59 -1.80 15.60 -42.93
N ASP A 60 -2.09 14.97 -44.07
CA ASP A 60 -2.12 15.68 -45.35
C ASP A 60 -3.50 16.29 -45.56
N ILE A 61 -3.60 17.59 -45.25
CA ILE A 61 -4.85 18.35 -45.29
C ILE A 61 -5.51 18.34 -46.67
N LYS A 62 -4.74 18.16 -47.76
CA LYS A 62 -5.29 18.15 -49.11
C LYS A 62 -6.04 16.87 -49.42
N THR A 63 -5.59 15.74 -48.89
CA THR A 63 -6.15 14.41 -49.15
C THR A 63 -7.03 13.89 -48.02
N GLU A 64 -6.87 14.42 -46.81
CA GLU A 64 -7.46 13.88 -45.57
C GLU A 64 -8.38 14.90 -44.88
N ALA A 65 -9.18 15.63 -45.66
CA ALA A 65 -10.01 16.74 -45.18
C ALA A 65 -11.13 16.34 -44.19
N ASN A 66 -11.51 15.07 -44.13
CA ASN A 66 -12.62 14.57 -43.29
C ASN A 66 -12.16 13.67 -42.12
N CYS A 67 -10.91 13.75 -41.69
CA CYS A 67 -10.43 12.95 -40.56
C CYS A 67 -10.82 13.58 -39.21
N SER A 68 -11.11 12.73 -38.22
CA SER A 68 -11.27 13.15 -36.82
C SER A 68 -9.91 13.18 -36.15
N LEU A 69 -9.54 14.31 -35.56
CA LEU A 69 -8.25 14.49 -34.90
C LEU A 69 -8.45 14.85 -33.44
N GLU A 70 -7.74 14.14 -32.57
CA GLU A 70 -7.77 14.37 -31.12
C GLU A 70 -6.36 14.45 -30.55
N LEU A 71 -6.21 15.32 -29.54
CA LEU A 71 -5.03 15.41 -28.71
C LEU A 71 -5.39 15.05 -27.27
N LEU A 72 -4.68 14.07 -26.73
CA LEU A 72 -4.77 13.71 -25.32
C LEU A 72 -3.49 14.18 -24.61
N PHE A 73 -3.59 15.29 -23.88
CA PHE A 73 -2.50 15.77 -23.04
C PHE A 73 -2.47 14.98 -21.73
N MET A 74 -1.31 14.45 -21.37
CA MET A 74 -1.07 13.62 -20.20
C MET A 74 0.02 14.26 -19.36
N SER A 75 -0.27 14.51 -18.08
CA SER A 75 0.68 15.18 -17.19
C SER A 75 1.84 14.25 -16.83
N LYS A 76 3.07 14.77 -16.91
CA LYS A 76 4.31 14.13 -16.42
C LYS A 76 4.60 14.46 -14.97
N THR A 77 3.83 15.33 -14.34
CA THR A 77 4.14 15.87 -13.00
C THR A 77 2.98 15.75 -12.02
N ALA A 78 1.75 15.55 -12.50
CA ALA A 78 0.59 15.40 -11.63
C ALA A 78 0.68 14.10 -10.83
N LYS A 79 0.71 14.23 -9.51
CA LYS A 79 0.61 13.11 -8.58
C LYS A 79 -0.79 13.10 -8.00
N LEU A 80 -1.48 11.98 -8.17
CA LEU A 80 -2.82 11.81 -7.66
C LEU A 80 -2.78 10.91 -6.43
N ARG A 81 -3.33 11.40 -5.32
CA ARG A 81 -3.53 10.63 -4.10
C ARG A 81 -4.85 9.86 -4.18
N LEU A 82 -4.80 8.55 -3.97
CA LEU A 82 -5.94 7.65 -3.97
C LEU A 82 -6.06 6.96 -2.61
N LEU A 83 -7.30 6.78 -2.14
CA LEU A 83 -7.59 6.03 -0.92
C LEU A 83 -7.81 4.56 -1.25
N TRP A 84 -7.47 3.67 -0.32
CA TRP A 84 -7.74 2.24 -0.45
C TRP A 84 -8.14 1.64 0.90
N GLY A 85 -8.90 0.55 0.84
CA GLY A 85 -9.29 -0.22 2.00
C GLY A 85 -9.78 -1.61 1.61
N THR A 86 -9.61 -2.58 2.51
CA THR A 86 -10.12 -3.93 2.34
C THR A 86 -11.64 -3.94 2.50
N ALA A 87 -12.38 -4.45 1.52
CA ALA A 87 -13.85 -4.53 1.58
C ALA A 87 -14.35 -5.54 2.63
N SER A 88 -13.58 -6.60 2.87
CA SER A 88 -13.78 -7.59 3.93
C SER A 88 -12.52 -7.72 4.77
N LYS A 89 -12.67 -8.23 6.00
CA LYS A 89 -11.50 -8.53 6.84
C LYS A 89 -10.76 -9.74 6.28
N ILE A 90 -9.44 -9.68 6.30
CA ILE A 90 -8.52 -10.70 5.79
C ILE A 90 -8.22 -11.68 6.92
N LEU A 91 -8.33 -12.98 6.66
CA LEU A 91 -7.96 -14.03 7.60
C LEU A 91 -6.43 -14.17 7.67
N ALA A 92 -5.84 -13.85 8.82
CA ALA A 92 -4.44 -14.04 9.16
C ALA A 92 -4.30 -15.17 10.22
N PHE A 93 -3.08 -15.66 10.41
CA PHE A 93 -2.78 -16.74 11.35
C PHE A 93 -1.64 -16.35 12.29
N ASP A 94 -1.90 -16.42 13.59
CA ASP A 94 -0.88 -16.22 14.62
C ASP A 94 -0.21 -17.55 14.93
N ARG A 95 1.09 -17.65 14.63
CA ARG A 95 1.87 -18.88 14.74
C ARG A 95 2.14 -19.30 16.19
N GLN A 96 2.18 -18.35 17.13
CA GLN A 96 2.43 -18.64 18.54
C GLN A 96 1.16 -19.16 19.23
N LEU A 97 0.04 -18.49 18.98
CA LEU A 97 -1.26 -18.90 19.53
C LEU A 97 -1.87 -20.08 18.76
N LYS A 98 -1.44 -20.31 17.52
CA LYS A 98 -2.05 -21.26 16.57
C LYS A 98 -3.52 -20.98 16.32
N GLU A 99 -3.87 -19.70 16.30
CA GLU A 99 -5.23 -19.19 16.11
C GLU A 99 -5.28 -18.32 14.86
N ASN A 100 -6.41 -18.34 14.17
CA ASN A 100 -6.68 -17.38 13.10
C ASN A 100 -7.29 -16.11 13.68
N TYR A 101 -7.09 -15.00 12.97
CA TYR A 101 -7.66 -13.71 13.32
C TYR A 101 -7.89 -12.87 12.07
N HIS A 102 -8.86 -11.97 12.13
CA HIS A 102 -9.27 -11.16 11.00
C HIS A 102 -8.74 -9.74 11.10
N ILE A 103 -8.15 -9.24 10.01
CA ILE A 103 -7.60 -7.89 9.91
C ILE A 103 -8.25 -7.08 8.79
N GLY A 104 -8.69 -5.87 9.09
CA GLY A 104 -9.02 -4.84 8.11
C GLY A 104 -7.84 -3.89 7.92
N LEU A 105 -7.57 -3.50 6.67
CA LEU A 105 -6.47 -2.62 6.31
C LEU A 105 -6.99 -1.44 5.49
N SER A 106 -6.45 -0.25 5.74
CA SER A 106 -6.75 0.93 4.91
C SER A 106 -5.61 1.93 4.90
N GLY A 107 -5.62 2.79 3.88
CA GLY A 107 -4.66 3.87 3.76
C GLY A 107 -4.76 4.59 2.42
N ASP A 108 -3.60 5.02 1.93
CA ASP A 108 -3.50 5.83 0.73
C ASP A 108 -2.24 5.53 -0.08
N PHE A 109 -2.26 5.89 -1.36
CA PHE A 109 -1.12 5.77 -2.26
C PHE A 109 -1.15 6.88 -3.31
N GLU A 110 0.01 7.21 -3.85
CA GLU A 110 0.14 8.24 -4.89
C GLU A 110 0.57 7.63 -6.23
N VAL A 111 -0.14 8.03 -7.28
CA VAL A 111 0.09 7.56 -8.64
C VAL A 111 0.41 8.69 -9.60
N GLN A 112 1.11 8.34 -10.67
CA GLN A 112 1.38 9.18 -11.82
C GLN A 112 1.39 8.34 -13.10
N ILE A 113 1.18 8.98 -14.24
CA ILE A 113 1.43 8.38 -15.54
C ILE A 113 2.94 8.12 -15.70
N GLY A 114 3.30 6.85 -15.92
CA GLY A 114 4.64 6.39 -16.24
C GLY A 114 4.81 6.09 -17.73
N ASP A 115 3.88 5.33 -18.31
CA ASP A 115 3.81 5.02 -19.74
C ASP A 115 2.48 5.57 -20.31
N PRO A 116 2.53 6.72 -21.02
CA PRO A 116 1.34 7.35 -21.61
C PRO A 116 0.59 6.43 -22.57
N ARG A 117 1.31 5.64 -23.37
CA ARG A 117 0.72 4.77 -24.39
C ARG A 117 -0.10 3.66 -23.75
N LYS A 118 0.48 2.97 -22.77
CA LYS A 118 -0.24 1.93 -22.00
C LYS A 118 -1.41 2.51 -21.23
N CYS A 119 -1.19 3.64 -20.55
CA CYS A 119 -2.24 4.30 -19.78
C CYS A 119 -3.44 4.64 -20.68
N TYR A 120 -3.19 5.18 -21.88
CA TYR A 120 -4.25 5.42 -22.85
C TYR A 120 -5.02 4.14 -23.21
N LEU A 121 -4.30 3.09 -23.63
CA LEU A 121 -4.91 1.86 -24.13
C LEU A 121 -5.74 1.13 -23.07
N TYR A 122 -5.29 1.11 -21.81
CA TYR A 122 -5.89 0.28 -20.77
C TYR A 122 -6.78 1.04 -19.77
N LEU A 123 -6.67 2.37 -19.69
CA LEU A 123 -7.44 3.17 -18.73
C LEU A 123 -8.29 4.27 -19.36
N VAL A 124 -7.84 4.87 -20.46
CA VAL A 124 -8.45 6.10 -21.01
C VAL A 124 -9.30 5.86 -22.25
N GLY A 125 -8.96 4.84 -23.07
CA GLY A 125 -9.37 4.73 -24.47
C GLY A 125 -10.85 4.98 -24.77
N ALA A 126 -11.75 4.62 -23.86
CA ALA A 126 -13.20 4.78 -24.02
C ALA A 126 -13.82 5.97 -23.24
N GLU A 127 -13.10 6.59 -22.30
CA GLU A 127 -13.67 7.64 -21.43
C GLU A 127 -13.27 9.05 -21.88
N GLN A 128 -14.21 9.99 -21.73
CA GLN A 128 -13.95 11.40 -22.03
C GLN A 128 -13.13 12.08 -20.92
N ASN A 129 -13.34 11.69 -19.65
CA ASN A 129 -12.61 12.20 -18.48
C ASN A 129 -12.38 11.06 -17.47
N LEU A 130 -11.14 10.81 -17.08
CA LEU A 130 -10.83 9.92 -15.95
C LEU A 130 -10.62 10.79 -14.72
N THR A 131 -11.57 10.72 -13.81
CA THR A 131 -11.46 11.36 -12.50
C THR A 131 -10.61 10.50 -11.57
N ALA A 132 -10.23 11.07 -10.43
CA ALA A 132 -9.58 10.31 -9.38
C ALA A 132 -10.44 9.14 -8.91
N ASP A 133 -11.74 9.36 -8.75
CA ASP A 133 -12.70 8.35 -8.31
C ASP A 133 -12.84 7.22 -9.33
N GLY A 134 -12.96 7.54 -10.63
CA GLY A 134 -13.05 6.54 -11.68
C GLY A 134 -11.76 5.70 -11.81
N LEU A 135 -10.59 6.32 -11.60
CA LEU A 135 -9.34 5.58 -11.52
C LEU A 135 -9.27 4.70 -10.28
N GLN A 136 -9.73 5.20 -9.13
CA GLN A 136 -9.77 4.45 -7.88
C GLN A 136 -10.59 3.17 -8.06
N GLU A 137 -11.83 3.28 -8.51
CA GLU A 137 -12.74 2.14 -8.73
C GLU A 137 -12.12 1.04 -9.62
N ARG A 138 -11.43 1.44 -10.69
CA ARG A 138 -10.77 0.50 -11.61
C ARG A 138 -9.59 -0.24 -10.97
N LEU A 139 -8.85 0.44 -10.09
CA LEU A 139 -7.63 -0.12 -9.52
C LEU A 139 -7.86 -0.87 -8.20
N MET A 140 -8.93 -0.58 -7.45
CA MET A 140 -9.09 -1.05 -6.07
C MET A 140 -9.03 -2.57 -5.91
N SER A 141 -9.75 -3.32 -6.74
CA SER A 141 -9.73 -4.79 -6.67
C SER A 141 -8.30 -5.34 -6.79
N LYS A 142 -7.48 -4.69 -7.63
CA LYS A 142 -6.10 -5.08 -7.82
C LYS A 142 -5.19 -4.65 -6.69
N VAL A 143 -5.35 -3.41 -6.21
CA VAL A 143 -4.60 -2.88 -5.08
C VAL A 143 -4.83 -3.76 -3.86
N VAL A 144 -6.09 -4.04 -3.51
CA VAL A 144 -6.45 -4.86 -2.35
C VAL A 144 -5.89 -6.29 -2.48
N SER A 145 -5.97 -6.91 -3.65
CA SER A 145 -5.40 -8.24 -3.88
C SER A 145 -3.88 -8.29 -3.65
N VAL A 146 -3.13 -7.26 -4.08
CA VAL A 146 -1.69 -7.18 -3.82
C VAL A 146 -1.41 -6.94 -2.34
N VAL A 147 -2.19 -6.06 -1.68
CA VAL A 147 -2.08 -5.81 -0.24
C VAL A 147 -2.26 -7.10 0.55
N GLU A 148 -3.34 -7.84 0.29
CA GLU A 148 -3.65 -9.11 0.96
C GLU A 148 -2.49 -10.09 0.86
N GLN A 149 -2.01 -10.33 -0.36
CA GLN A 149 -0.93 -11.28 -0.60
C GLN A 149 0.36 -10.90 0.12
N GLU A 150 0.78 -9.63 0.00
CA GLU A 150 2.06 -9.18 0.53
C GLU A 150 2.04 -9.02 2.05
N VAL A 151 0.92 -8.58 2.63
CA VAL A 151 0.76 -8.49 4.10
C VAL A 151 0.74 -9.87 4.72
N LEU A 152 -0.03 -10.82 4.19
CA LEU A 152 -0.06 -12.19 4.70
C LEU A 152 1.31 -12.86 4.55
N SER A 153 1.98 -12.68 3.42
CA SER A 153 3.35 -13.16 3.21
C SER A 153 4.33 -12.57 4.22
N TYR A 154 4.22 -11.27 4.53
CA TYR A 154 5.05 -10.63 5.55
C TYR A 154 4.80 -11.19 6.95
N ILE A 155 3.53 -11.33 7.35
CA ILE A 155 3.14 -11.91 8.65
C ILE A 155 3.72 -13.32 8.80
N ASP A 156 3.56 -14.18 7.79
CA ASP A 156 4.05 -15.55 7.83
C ASP A 156 5.58 -15.61 7.80
N THR A 157 6.23 -14.89 6.89
CA THR A 157 7.70 -14.94 6.76
C THR A 157 8.42 -14.39 7.98
N LYS A 158 7.88 -13.34 8.61
CA LYS A 158 8.47 -12.71 9.81
C LYS A 158 7.91 -13.28 11.11
N GLN A 159 6.93 -14.19 11.04
CA GLN A 159 6.25 -14.79 12.19
C GLN A 159 5.69 -13.71 13.13
N ILE A 160 5.04 -12.69 12.56
CA ILE A 160 4.50 -11.55 13.32
C ILE A 160 3.31 -12.00 14.15
N LEU A 161 3.33 -11.64 15.44
CA LEU A 161 2.21 -11.87 16.35
C LEU A 161 1.10 -10.85 16.13
N PHE A 162 -0.14 -11.23 16.43
CA PHE A 162 -1.31 -10.37 16.24
C PHE A 162 -1.17 -9.01 16.96
N ASN A 163 -0.58 -8.99 18.15
CA ASN A 163 -0.39 -7.79 18.97
C ASN A 163 0.81 -6.93 18.53
N GLN A 164 1.59 -7.38 17.54
CA GLN A 164 2.77 -6.68 17.02
C GLN A 164 2.54 -6.13 15.61
N ILE A 165 1.51 -6.58 14.89
CA ILE A 165 1.28 -6.23 13.48
C ILE A 165 1.28 -4.72 13.21
N ILE A 166 0.75 -3.92 14.13
CA ILE A 166 0.69 -2.45 14.02
C ILE A 166 2.09 -1.82 13.96
N LEU A 167 3.10 -2.44 14.60
CA LEU A 167 4.48 -1.95 14.64
C LEU A 167 5.20 -2.11 13.30
N HIS A 168 4.65 -2.92 12.38
CA HIS A 168 5.27 -3.27 11.10
C HIS A 168 4.61 -2.58 9.88
N LYS A 169 3.73 -1.60 10.11
CA LYS A 169 3.04 -0.86 9.04
C LYS A 169 3.99 -0.33 7.98
N LYS A 170 5.16 0.19 8.39
CA LYS A 170 6.12 0.82 7.49
C LYS A 170 6.78 -0.20 6.55
N GLU A 171 7.22 -1.32 7.10
CA GLU A 171 7.86 -2.41 6.36
C GLU A 171 6.87 -3.07 5.40
N MET A 172 5.65 -3.34 5.86
CA MET A 172 4.58 -3.87 5.01
C MET A 172 4.22 -2.90 3.89
N SER A 173 4.13 -1.59 4.18
CA SER A 173 3.87 -0.57 3.16
C SER A 173 4.96 -0.56 2.08
N ALA A 174 6.23 -0.67 2.47
CA ALA A 174 7.35 -0.73 1.53
C ALA A 174 7.33 -2.00 0.67
N GLN A 175 6.97 -3.14 1.25
CA GLN A 175 6.84 -4.39 0.50
C GLN A 175 5.70 -4.32 -0.53
N VAL A 176 4.53 -3.84 -0.12
CA VAL A 176 3.38 -3.63 -1.01
C VAL A 176 3.74 -2.65 -2.12
N LEU A 177 4.37 -1.51 -1.80
CA LEU A 177 4.79 -0.50 -2.77
C LEU A 177 5.60 -1.13 -3.91
N ASN A 178 6.62 -1.93 -3.58
CA ASN A 178 7.49 -2.55 -4.58
C ASN A 178 6.71 -3.42 -5.57
N LYS A 179 5.79 -4.24 -5.05
CA LYS A 179 5.02 -5.19 -5.85
C LYS A 179 3.92 -4.51 -6.64
N LEU A 180 3.21 -3.57 -6.01
CA LEU A 180 2.14 -2.81 -6.64
C LEU A 180 2.69 -1.91 -7.76
N SER A 181 3.82 -1.23 -7.52
CA SER A 181 4.45 -0.35 -8.53
C SER A 181 4.84 -1.13 -9.79
N GLN A 182 5.45 -2.31 -9.64
CA GLN A 182 5.76 -3.20 -10.77
C GLN A 182 4.50 -3.61 -11.53
N LYS A 183 3.47 -4.03 -10.79
CA LYS A 183 2.23 -4.54 -11.38
C LYS A 183 1.47 -3.47 -12.16
N LEU A 184 1.28 -2.29 -11.56
CA LEU A 184 0.55 -1.19 -12.20
C LEU A 184 1.31 -0.58 -13.38
N MET A 185 2.64 -0.53 -13.33
CA MET A 185 3.46 -0.10 -14.46
C MET A 185 3.32 -1.07 -15.64
N ASN A 186 3.40 -2.38 -15.37
CA ASN A 186 3.36 -3.40 -16.39
C ASN A 186 1.99 -3.45 -17.09
N GLU A 187 0.91 -3.43 -16.31
CA GLU A 187 -0.46 -3.61 -16.81
C GLU A 187 -1.08 -2.32 -17.34
N TYR A 188 -0.82 -1.17 -16.70
CA TYR A 188 -1.54 0.08 -16.98
C TYR A 188 -0.64 1.26 -17.31
N GLY A 189 0.69 1.13 -17.22
CA GLY A 189 1.59 2.26 -17.39
C GLY A 189 1.51 3.29 -16.26
N ILE A 190 1.08 2.88 -15.06
CA ILE A 190 1.00 3.74 -13.88
C ILE A 190 2.22 3.51 -12.98
N THR A 191 2.87 4.59 -12.59
CA THR A 191 3.89 4.59 -11.54
C THR A 191 3.23 4.81 -10.18
N VAL A 192 3.62 4.02 -9.18
CA VAL A 192 3.27 4.26 -7.76
C VAL A 192 4.48 4.86 -7.05
N PHE A 193 4.33 6.05 -6.48
CA PHE A 193 5.43 6.75 -5.80
C PHE A 193 5.48 6.49 -4.31
N SER A 194 4.32 6.39 -3.68
CA SER A 194 4.17 6.19 -2.26
C SER A 194 3.00 5.25 -2.02
N PHE A 195 3.10 4.45 -0.98
CA PHE A 195 2.05 3.57 -0.51
C PHE A 195 2.11 3.56 1.01
N ASN A 196 0.95 3.71 1.66
CA ASN A 196 0.85 3.83 3.09
C ASN A 196 -0.30 2.96 3.61
N ILE A 197 0.02 2.10 4.58
CA ILE A 197 -0.96 1.42 5.44
C ILE A 197 -1.18 2.31 6.67
N ALA A 198 -2.24 3.12 6.63
CA ALA A 198 -2.57 4.05 7.70
C ALA A 198 -3.18 3.31 8.91
N ASN A 199 -4.12 2.40 8.66
CA ASN A 199 -4.87 1.70 9.70
C ASN A 199 -4.79 0.19 9.52
N ILE A 200 -4.70 -0.50 10.66
CA ILE A 200 -4.88 -1.94 10.79
C ILE A 200 -5.87 -2.13 11.92
N ILE A 201 -6.99 -2.77 11.63
CA ILE A 201 -8.06 -3.05 12.58
C ILE A 201 -8.11 -4.56 12.75
N ILE A 202 -7.99 -5.05 13.98
CA ILE A 202 -8.22 -6.46 14.30
C ILE A 202 -9.70 -6.56 14.72
N ASP A 203 -10.38 -7.61 14.28
CA ASP A 203 -11.74 -7.89 14.74
C ASP A 203 -11.82 -7.93 16.28
N GLU A 204 -12.87 -7.37 16.85
CA GLU A 204 -13.01 -7.23 18.30
C GLU A 204 -13.18 -8.59 19.00
N GLU A 205 -13.90 -9.52 18.40
CA GLU A 205 -14.09 -10.87 18.94
C GLU A 205 -12.77 -11.64 18.91
N ASP A 206 -12.05 -11.59 17.79
CA ASP A 206 -10.70 -12.16 17.68
C ASP A 206 -9.76 -11.53 18.70
N LEU A 207 -9.79 -10.20 18.87
CA LEU A 207 -8.94 -9.51 19.82
C LEU A 207 -9.22 -9.96 21.27
N GLN A 208 -10.49 -10.15 21.65
CA GLN A 208 -10.87 -10.63 22.99
C GLN A 208 -10.41 -12.07 23.22
N ASN A 209 -10.68 -12.94 22.25
CA ASN A 209 -10.32 -14.36 22.31
C ASN A 209 -8.80 -14.52 22.40
N MET A 210 -8.06 -13.90 21.48
CA MET A 210 -6.61 -13.97 21.44
C MET A 210 -5.97 -13.29 22.64
N THR A 211 -6.50 -12.18 23.15
CA THR A 211 -5.97 -11.56 24.38
C THR A 211 -6.16 -12.47 25.59
N THR A 212 -7.23 -13.26 25.63
CA THR A 212 -7.47 -14.25 26.69
C THR A 212 -6.51 -15.43 26.55
N SER A 213 -6.35 -15.98 25.34
CA SER A 213 -5.37 -17.04 25.03
C SER A 213 -3.94 -16.56 25.31
N TYR A 214 -3.64 -15.30 25.02
CA TYR A 214 -2.35 -14.67 25.25
C TYR A 214 -2.09 -14.38 26.74
N LYS A 215 -3.08 -13.89 27.50
CA LYS A 215 -2.96 -13.68 28.96
C LYS A 215 -3.00 -14.99 29.74
N GLY A 216 -3.60 -16.05 29.19
CA GLY A 216 -3.63 -17.40 29.75
C GLY A 216 -2.29 -18.14 29.64
N GLY A 217 -1.39 -17.71 28.76
CA GLY A 217 0.02 -18.07 28.79
C GLY A 217 0.81 -16.92 29.40
N SER A 218 1.15 -16.99 30.69
CA SER A 218 1.92 -15.99 31.45
C SER A 218 3.02 -15.31 30.62
N THR A 219 2.67 -14.21 29.95
CA THR A 219 3.58 -13.53 29.03
C THR A 219 4.39 -12.55 29.83
N GLN A 220 5.48 -13.06 30.38
CA GLN A 220 6.50 -12.23 30.97
C GLN A 220 7.07 -11.29 29.90
N VAL A 221 7.13 -9.99 30.16
CA VAL A 221 7.86 -9.05 29.30
C VAL A 221 9.27 -8.84 29.83
N CYS A 222 10.25 -8.70 28.95
CA CYS A 222 11.62 -8.42 29.36
C CYS A 222 11.69 -7.03 30.02
N LYS A 223 12.03 -6.97 31.30
CA LYS A 223 12.19 -5.69 32.03
C LYS A 223 13.27 -4.77 31.47
N SER A 224 14.14 -5.27 30.57
CA SER A 224 15.21 -4.45 29.98
C SER A 224 14.92 -3.92 28.57
N CYS A 225 14.23 -4.66 27.71
CA CYS A 225 13.98 -4.25 26.32
C CYS A 225 12.50 -4.33 25.93
N GLN A 226 11.63 -4.69 26.89
CA GLN A 226 10.17 -4.77 26.76
C GLN A 226 9.65 -5.81 25.76
N THR A 227 10.54 -6.62 25.16
CA THR A 227 10.13 -7.72 24.28
C THR A 227 9.37 -8.79 25.06
N ALA A 228 8.27 -9.28 24.48
CA ALA A 228 7.51 -10.41 25.01
C ALA A 228 8.38 -11.67 25.09
N LEU A 229 8.30 -12.40 26.20
CA LEU A 229 9.04 -13.62 26.46
C LEU A 229 8.10 -14.81 26.43
N ALA A 230 8.62 -15.96 25.98
CA ALA A 230 7.91 -17.23 26.09
C ALA A 230 7.77 -17.64 27.57
N PRO A 231 6.74 -18.43 27.94
CA PRO A 231 6.59 -18.97 29.28
C PRO A 231 7.88 -19.68 29.73
N ASN A 232 8.31 -19.46 30.98
CA ASN A 232 9.52 -20.04 31.57
C ASN A 232 10.85 -19.70 30.84
N SER A 233 10.91 -18.61 30.07
CA SER A 233 12.17 -18.15 29.47
C SER A 233 13.22 -17.89 30.56
N LYS A 234 14.42 -18.48 30.45
CA LYS A 234 15.56 -18.19 31.34
C LYS A 234 16.32 -16.93 30.91
N PHE A 235 16.29 -16.61 29.60
CA PHE A 235 16.95 -15.47 28.99
C PHE A 235 16.03 -14.81 27.95
N CYS A 236 16.20 -13.51 27.75
CA CYS A 236 15.48 -12.76 26.73
C CYS A 236 16.05 -13.06 25.35
N HIS A 237 15.21 -13.52 24.42
CA HIS A 237 15.61 -13.84 23.05
C HIS A 237 16.05 -12.60 22.23
N ASN A 238 15.59 -11.40 22.61
CA ASN A 238 15.95 -10.16 21.91
C ASN A 238 17.20 -9.48 22.47
N CYS A 239 17.33 -9.36 23.81
CA CYS A 239 18.45 -8.62 24.42
C CYS A 239 19.47 -9.48 25.20
N GLY A 240 19.26 -10.79 25.30
CA GLY A 240 20.17 -11.73 25.98
C GLY A 240 20.16 -11.66 27.51
N LYS A 241 19.52 -10.67 28.15
CA LYS A 241 19.47 -10.57 29.62
C LYS A 241 18.64 -11.68 30.25
N LYS A 242 19.11 -12.17 31.40
CA LYS A 242 18.43 -13.19 32.21
C LYS A 242 17.06 -12.68 32.66
N VAL A 243 16.08 -13.54 32.57
CA VAL A 243 14.68 -13.25 32.89
C VAL A 243 14.43 -13.76 34.31
N SER A 244 13.96 -12.89 35.20
CA SER A 244 13.69 -13.23 36.60
C SER A 244 12.43 -14.07 36.67
N GLN A 245 12.56 -15.39 36.87
CA GLN A 245 11.39 -16.25 37.09
C GLN A 245 10.85 -16.03 38.51
N SER A 246 9.52 -16.03 38.65
CA SER A 246 8.85 -15.94 39.94
C SER A 246 8.14 -17.24 40.29
N LYS A 247 8.13 -17.57 41.59
CA LYS A 247 7.38 -18.68 42.18
C LYS A 247 6.39 -18.16 43.23
N LEU A 248 5.26 -18.84 43.37
CA LEU A 248 4.25 -18.48 44.38
C LEU A 248 4.48 -19.26 45.67
N CYS A 249 4.30 -18.60 46.81
CA CYS A 249 4.38 -19.25 48.11
C CYS A 249 3.21 -20.22 48.33
N PRO A 250 3.43 -21.51 48.68
CA PRO A 250 2.33 -22.44 48.93
C PRO A 250 1.52 -22.08 50.18
N LYS A 251 2.13 -21.40 51.16
CA LYS A 251 1.47 -20.98 52.41
C LYS A 251 0.64 -19.69 52.29
N CYS A 252 1.21 -18.62 51.73
CA CYS A 252 0.55 -17.30 51.69
C CYS A 252 0.27 -16.75 50.29
N LYS A 253 0.63 -17.49 49.22
CA LYS A 253 0.46 -17.11 47.81
C LYS A 253 1.20 -15.85 47.35
N SER A 254 2.10 -15.28 48.15
CA SER A 254 2.92 -14.15 47.71
C SER A 254 3.90 -14.56 46.61
N GLU A 255 4.15 -13.66 45.66
CA GLU A 255 5.15 -13.84 44.60
C GLU A 255 6.57 -13.68 45.14
N ASN A 256 7.45 -14.62 44.81
CA ASN A 256 8.85 -14.69 45.22
C ASN A 256 9.74 -14.95 44.00
N VAL A 257 11.03 -14.64 44.05
CA VAL A 257 11.98 -15.04 43.00
C VAL A 257 12.25 -16.55 43.07
N ASP A 258 12.49 -17.18 41.92
CA ASP A 258 12.64 -18.64 41.80
C ASP A 258 13.75 -19.23 42.71
N ASP A 259 14.84 -18.49 42.89
CA ASP A 259 15.99 -18.86 43.72
C ASP A 259 15.82 -18.56 45.23
N SER A 260 14.66 -18.02 45.66
CA SER A 260 14.39 -17.77 47.08
C SER A 260 14.40 -19.06 47.91
N LYS A 261 15.20 -19.11 48.99
CA LYS A 261 15.12 -20.21 49.98
C LYS A 261 13.94 -20.06 50.96
N PHE A 262 13.47 -18.83 51.17
CA PHE A 262 12.36 -18.50 52.08
C PHE A 262 11.39 -17.53 51.43
N CYS A 263 10.13 -17.57 51.84
CA CYS A 263 9.12 -16.62 51.43
C CYS A 263 9.36 -15.23 52.04
N THR A 264 9.46 -14.18 51.21
CA THR A 264 9.70 -12.80 51.65
C THR A 264 8.52 -12.18 52.42
N SER A 265 7.29 -12.67 52.20
CA SER A 265 6.11 -12.18 52.92
C SER A 265 5.75 -12.94 54.21
N CYS A 266 5.88 -14.27 54.25
CA CYS A 266 5.45 -15.07 55.41
C CYS A 266 6.54 -15.91 56.08
N GLY A 267 7.77 -15.89 55.56
CA GLY A 267 8.91 -16.59 56.15
C GLY A 267 8.92 -18.12 56.00
N SER A 268 7.94 -18.74 55.33
CA SER A 268 7.95 -20.20 55.11
C SER A 268 9.15 -20.61 54.26
N SER A 269 9.83 -21.69 54.67
CA SER A 269 10.91 -22.32 53.88
C SER A 269 10.36 -22.92 52.59
N PHE A 270 11.14 -22.83 51.52
CA PHE A 270 10.92 -23.54 50.26
C PHE A 270 11.80 -24.77 50.11
N VAL A 271 12.68 -25.03 51.09
CA VAL A 271 13.58 -26.18 51.12
C VAL A 271 12.88 -27.27 51.92
N GLU A 272 12.56 -28.40 51.28
CA GLU A 272 12.17 -29.63 51.98
C GLU A 272 13.41 -30.20 52.68
N GLU A 273 13.29 -30.53 53.96
CA GLU A 273 14.36 -31.21 54.70
C GLU A 273 14.43 -32.66 54.22
N GLU A 274 15.57 -33.03 53.61
CA GLU A 274 15.93 -34.43 53.28
C GLU A 274 16.23 -35.26 54.53
#